data_AF-A0A382L685-F1
#
_entry.id   AF-A0A382L685-F1
#
_cell.length_a   1.000
_cell.length_b   1.000
_cell.length_c   1.000
_cell.angle_alpha   90.00
_cell.angle_beta   90.00
_cell.angle_gamma   90.00
#
_symmetry.space_group_name_H-M   'P 1'
#
loop_
_entity.id
_entity.type
_entity.pdbx_description
1 polymer ?
#
loop_
_entity_poly.entity_id
_entity_poly.type
_entity_poly.pdbx_seq_one_letter_code
_entity_poly.pdbx_strand_id
1 'polypeptide(L)'
;MNRRDFLQTSVAAAAVTATISQLKAADKKRTGANRGKVYKSVKFGGKPSLARMRKLKELGFDGIEGSAPGMDVGGLRKACEEVG
;
A
#
# COMPACT_ATOMS: atom_id res chain seq x y z
N MET A 1 -45.34 -9.55 -1.28
CA MET A 1 -44.00 -10.07 -1.60
C MET A 1 -43.93 -11.50 -1.08
N ASN A 2 -43.71 -12.48 -1.96
CA ASN A 2 -43.63 -13.89 -1.59
C ASN A 2 -42.16 -14.35 -1.47
N ARG A 3 -41.93 -15.59 -0.98
CA ARG A 3 -40.57 -16.13 -0.77
C ARG A 3 -39.72 -16.17 -2.05
N ARG A 4 -40.33 -16.38 -3.22
CA ARG A 4 -39.62 -16.39 -4.51
C ARG A 4 -39.22 -14.97 -4.92
N ASP A 5 -40.12 -13.99 -4.73
CA ASP A 5 -39.81 -12.58 -5.00
C ASP A 5 -38.63 -12.11 -4.15
N PHE A 6 -38.62 -12.46 -2.86
CA PHE A 6 -37.52 -12.12 -1.95
C PHE A 6 -36.20 -12.74 -2.41
N LEU A 7 -36.17 -14.04 -2.72
CA LEU A 7 -34.96 -14.72 -3.17
C LEU A 7 -34.43 -14.14 -4.50
N GLN A 8 -35.30 -13.83 -5.45
CA GLN A 8 -34.90 -13.22 -6.71
C GLN A 8 -34.30 -11.81 -6.49
N THR A 9 -34.93 -10.99 -5.65
CA THR A 9 -34.41 -9.66 -5.33
C THR A 9 -33.07 -9.73 -4.58
N SER A 10 -32.93 -10.64 -3.61
CA SER A 10 -31.69 -10.79 -2.83
C SER A 10 -30.52 -11.29 -3.67
N VAL A 11 -30.76 -12.25 -4.58
CA VAL A 11 -29.72 -12.76 -5.48
C VAL A 11 -29.30 -11.71 -6.51
N ALA A 12 -30.24 -10.96 -7.07
CA ALA A 12 -29.93 -9.87 -8.00
C ALA A 12 -29.11 -8.75 -7.32
N ALA A 13 -29.45 -8.37 -6.08
CA ALA A 13 -28.70 -7.38 -5.31
C ALA A 13 -27.28 -7.84 -4.96
N ALA A 14 -27.10 -9.12 -4.64
CA ALA A 14 -25.79 -9.71 -4.36
C ALA A 14 -24.92 -9.81 -5.62
N ALA A 15 -25.51 -10.13 -6.78
CA ALA A 15 -24.79 -10.18 -8.05
C ALA A 15 -24.30 -8.79 -8.49
N VAL A 16 -25.15 -7.77 -8.35
CA VAL A 16 -24.81 -6.38 -8.69
C VAL A 16 -23.66 -5.87 -7.80
N THR A 17 -23.73 -6.11 -6.49
CA THR A 17 -22.65 -5.70 -5.56
C THR A 17 -21.33 -6.43 -5.82
N ALA A 18 -21.36 -7.73 -6.13
CA ALA A 18 -20.16 -8.49 -6.50
C ALA A 18 -19.50 -7.98 -7.80
N THR A 19 -20.28 -7.57 -8.80
CA THR A 19 -19.75 -6.98 -10.05
C THR A 19 -19.26 -5.53 -9.87
N ILE A 20 -19.85 -4.76 -8.95
CA ILE A 20 -19.40 -3.38 -8.66
C ILE A 20 -18.06 -3.38 -7.91
N SER A 21 -17.79 -4.37 -7.04
CA SER A 21 -16.48 -4.50 -6.39
C SER A 21 -15.33 -4.82 -7.37
N GLN A 22 -15.64 -5.23 -8.61
CA GLN A 22 -14.67 -5.45 -9.68
C GLN A 22 -14.49 -4.24 -10.62
N LEU A 23 -15.13 -3.09 -10.34
CA LEU A 23 -14.74 -1.82 -10.95
C LEU A 23 -13.28 -1.59 -10.62
N LYS A 24 -12.41 -1.91 -11.59
CA LYS A 24 -11.01 -1.52 -11.60
C LYS A 24 -11.00 -0.02 -11.40
N ALA A 25 -10.79 0.42 -10.16
CA ALA A 25 -10.43 1.78 -9.86
C ALA A 25 -9.17 2.01 -10.69
N ALA A 26 -9.32 2.71 -11.82
CA ALA A 26 -8.18 3.13 -12.60
C ALA A 26 -7.23 3.81 -11.62
N ASP A 27 -5.98 3.35 -11.56
CA ASP A 27 -4.92 3.97 -10.78
C ASP A 27 -4.71 5.39 -11.32
N LYS A 28 -5.61 6.32 -10.97
CA LYS A 28 -5.33 7.75 -11.07
C LYS A 28 -4.06 7.90 -10.27
N LYS A 29 -2.96 8.20 -10.97
CA LYS A 29 -1.65 8.49 -10.37
C LYS A 29 -1.91 9.34 -9.13
N ARG A 30 -1.76 8.74 -7.95
CA ARG A 30 -2.14 9.38 -6.69
C ARG A 30 -1.36 10.67 -6.56
N THR A 31 -1.97 11.79 -6.90
CA THR A 31 -1.50 13.13 -6.54
C THR A 31 -1.84 13.30 -5.07
N GLY A 32 -1.18 12.51 -4.21
CA GLY A 32 -1.51 12.46 -2.80
C GLY A 32 -1.49 13.87 -2.22
N ALA A 33 -2.60 14.32 -1.64
CA ALA A 33 -2.77 15.69 -1.11
C ALA A 33 -1.68 16.10 -0.09
N ASN A 34 -0.98 15.09 0.47
CA ASN A 34 0.05 15.22 1.47
C ASN A 34 1.48 15.00 0.94
N ARG A 35 1.68 14.77 -0.37
CA ARG A 35 3.03 14.62 -0.94
C ARG A 35 3.83 15.91 -0.71
N GLY A 36 5.02 15.80 -0.13
CA GLY A 36 5.85 16.95 0.27
C GLY A 36 5.38 17.68 1.53
N LYS A 37 4.25 17.29 2.14
CA LYS A 37 3.74 17.83 3.41
C LYS A 37 3.90 16.85 4.56
N VAL A 38 3.69 15.56 4.30
CA VAL A 38 3.83 14.48 5.28
C VAL A 38 4.73 13.41 4.68
N TYR A 39 5.84 13.12 5.36
CA TYR A 39 6.76 12.06 5.00
C TYR A 39 6.37 10.78 5.73
N LYS A 40 6.06 9.73 4.97
CA LYS A 40 5.64 8.43 5.53
C LYS A 40 6.83 7.49 5.61
N SER A 41 7.16 7.04 6.81
CA SER A 41 8.14 6.00 7.06
C SER A 41 7.49 4.67 7.46
N VAL A 42 8.25 3.59 7.35
CA VAL A 42 7.83 2.25 7.81
C VAL A 42 8.95 1.57 8.60
N LYS A 43 8.58 0.81 9.64
CA LYS A 43 9.52 -0.05 10.38
C LYS A 43 10.14 -1.07 9.42
N PHE A 44 11.47 -1.06 9.33
CA PHE A 44 12.21 -1.82 8.32
C PHE A 44 13.11 -2.90 8.92
N GLY A 45 13.66 -2.67 10.11
CA GLY A 45 14.64 -3.55 10.75
C GLY A 45 16.06 -2.99 10.66
N GLY A 46 17.06 -3.81 11.01
CA GLY A 46 18.44 -3.35 11.20
C GLY A 46 19.40 -3.51 10.01
N LYS A 47 19.02 -4.19 8.92
CA LYS A 47 19.91 -4.51 7.78
C LYS A 47 19.33 -4.06 6.44
N PRO A 48 20.16 -3.57 5.49
CA PRO A 48 19.68 -3.11 4.19
C PRO A 48 19.15 -4.26 3.31
N SER A 49 18.13 -3.96 2.52
CA SER A 49 17.62 -4.83 1.46
C SER A 49 17.12 -3.99 0.29
N LEU A 50 17.94 -3.86 -0.75
CA LEU A 50 17.65 -2.99 -1.90
C LEU A 50 16.33 -3.33 -2.59
N ALA A 51 16.03 -4.63 -2.76
CA ALA A 51 14.79 -5.07 -3.38
C ALA A 51 13.55 -4.60 -2.60
N ARG A 52 13.56 -4.76 -1.26
CA ARG A 52 12.46 -4.30 -0.41
C ARG A 52 12.37 -2.78 -0.37
N MET A 53 13.51 -2.08 -0.31
CA MET A 53 13.55 -0.61 -0.27
C MET A 53 13.02 0.00 -1.57
N ARG A 54 13.43 -0.52 -2.74
CA ARG A 54 12.86 -0.11 -4.03
C ARG A 54 11.36 -0.33 -4.08
N LYS A 55 10.88 -1.47 -3.55
CA LYS A 55 9.43 -1.73 -3.47
C LYS A 55 8.70 -0.73 -2.58
N LEU A 56 9.27 -0.35 -1.45
CA LEU A 56 8.69 0.67 -0.57
C LEU A 56 8.62 2.04 -1.27
N LYS A 57 9.64 2.38 -2.07
CA LYS A 57 9.63 3.60 -2.88
C LYS A 57 8.52 3.60 -3.92
N GLU A 58 8.34 2.50 -4.64
CA GLU A 58 7.22 2.31 -5.59
C GLU A 58 5.85 2.46 -4.91
N LEU A 59 5.73 1.96 -3.68
CA LEU A 59 4.51 2.08 -2.86
C LEU A 59 4.29 3.49 -2.29
N GLY A 60 5.26 4.39 -2.44
CA GLY A 60 5.17 5.79 -2.04
C GLY A 60 5.54 6.06 -0.59
N PHE A 61 6.34 5.20 0.04
CA PHE A 61 7.01 5.54 1.30
C PHE A 61 8.20 6.47 1.04
N ASP A 62 8.39 7.42 1.95
CA ASP A 62 9.44 8.43 1.87
C ASP A 62 10.67 8.05 2.70
N GLY A 63 10.54 7.10 3.62
CA GLY A 63 11.64 6.66 4.46
C GLY A 63 11.42 5.31 5.12
N ILE A 64 12.45 4.89 5.86
CA ILE A 64 12.44 3.67 6.66
C ILE A 64 12.86 4.01 8.10
N GLU A 65 12.31 3.27 9.04
CA GLU A 65 12.71 3.37 10.44
C GLU A 65 13.43 2.08 10.82
N GLY A 66 14.68 2.22 11.24
CA GLY A 66 15.52 1.10 11.61
C GLY A 66 15.16 0.51 12.98
N SER A 67 15.92 -0.49 13.43
CA SER A 67 15.68 -1.17 14.71
C SER A 67 16.99 -1.44 15.43
N ALA A 68 17.11 -0.91 16.65
CA ALA A 68 18.25 -1.09 17.55
C ALA A 68 17.90 -2.10 18.67
N PRO A 69 18.89 -2.75 19.31
CA PRO A 69 20.34 -2.70 19.03
C PRO A 69 20.75 -3.53 17.78
N GLY A 70 22.00 -3.38 17.33
CA GLY A 70 22.56 -4.17 16.21
C GLY A 70 22.21 -3.68 14.80
N MET A 71 21.77 -2.43 14.68
CA MET A 71 21.45 -1.79 13.40
C MET A 71 22.72 -1.44 12.61
N ASP A 72 22.78 -1.85 11.35
CA ASP A 72 23.79 -1.42 10.40
C ASP A 72 23.42 -0.03 9.84
N VAL A 73 23.75 1.00 10.63
CA VAL A 73 23.45 2.40 10.28
C VAL A 73 24.13 2.81 8.96
N GLY A 74 25.38 2.41 8.76
CA GLY A 74 26.16 2.75 7.57
C GLY A 74 25.60 2.10 6.31
N GLY A 75 25.31 0.80 6.38
CA GLY A 75 24.71 0.07 5.26
C GLY A 75 23.31 0.56 4.92
N LEU A 76 22.47 0.86 5.92
CA LEU A 76 21.15 1.43 5.70
C LEU A 76 21.23 2.82 5.05
N ARG A 77 22.14 3.69 5.52
CA ARG A 77 22.33 5.01 4.91
C ARG A 77 22.75 4.91 3.45
N LYS A 78 23.76 4.08 3.15
CA LYS A 78 24.22 3.85 1.77
C LYS A 78 23.10 3.31 0.87
N ALA A 79 22.30 2.37 1.38
CA ALA A 79 21.18 1.82 0.63
C ALA A 79 20.06 2.86 0.39
N CYS A 80 19.79 3.74 1.36
CA CYS A 80 18.85 4.86 1.17
C CYS A 80 19.35 5.82 0.08
N GLU A 81 20.64 6.18 0.09
CA GLU A 81 21.25 7.03 -0.95
C GLU A 81 21.18 6.39 -2.34
N GLU A 82 21.31 5.06 -2.44
CA GLU A 82 21.18 4.34 -3.72
C GLU A 82 19.75 4.29 -4.25
N VAL A 83 18.76 4.10 -3.37
CA VAL A 83 17.35 3.96 -3.77
C VAL A 83 16.68 5.31 -4.04
N GLY A 84 17.12 6.37 -3.34
CA GLY A 84 16.63 7.74 -3.48
C GLY A 84 15.24 7.99 -2.89
#